data_AF-A0A4V1UUJ1-F1
#
_entry.id   AF-A0A4V1UUJ1-F1
#
_cell.length_a   1.000
_cell.length_b   1.000
_cell.length_c   1.000
_cell.angle_alpha   90.00
_cell.angle_beta   90.00
_cell.angle_gamma   90.00
#
_symmetry.space_group_name_H-M   'P 1'
#
loop_
_entity.id
_entity.type
_entity.pdbx_description
1 polymer ?
#
loop_
_entity_poly.entity_id
_entity_poly.type
_entity_poly.pdbx_seq_one_letter_code
_entity_poly.pdbx_strand_id
1 'polypeptide(L)'
;MNSFVNSNTPIKLSDYSGKVVLIDFWEVWCGPCMVSMPKVQHLYDQCKVKGLEVLAIINDTKQLEPSIRIVKNKQYSYPMLLGNA
;
A
#
# COMPACT_ATOMS: atom_id res chain seq x y z
N MET A 1 4.57 12.67 -4.64
CA MET A 1 5.67 11.72 -4.99
C MET A 1 5.05 10.35 -5.07
N ASN A 2 5.30 9.65 -6.19
CA ASN A 2 4.46 8.60 -6.77
C ASN A 2 4.13 7.45 -5.79
N SER A 3 2.86 7.31 -5.44
CA SER A 3 2.29 6.22 -4.62
C SER A 3 2.11 4.89 -5.38
N PHE A 4 2.62 4.82 -6.61
CA PHE A 4 2.49 3.65 -7.49
C PHE A 4 3.87 3.03 -7.72
N VAL A 5 4.12 1.87 -7.10
CA VAL A 5 5.28 1.05 -7.43
C VAL A 5 4.83 -0.04 -8.41
N ASN A 6 4.86 0.30 -9.70
CA ASN A 6 5.09 -0.69 -10.75
C ASN A 6 6.52 -0.50 -11.27
N SER A 7 7.49 -0.65 -10.38
CA SER A 7 8.84 -0.95 -10.83
C SER A 7 8.90 -2.46 -10.99
N ASN A 8 9.39 -2.96 -12.12
CA ASN A 8 9.86 -4.35 -12.30
C ASN A 8 11.04 -4.70 -11.35
N THR A 9 11.13 -4.01 -10.22
CA THR A 9 12.14 -4.09 -9.19
C THR A 9 11.43 -4.66 -7.97
N PRO A 10 11.67 -5.93 -7.65
CA PRO A 10 11.19 -6.52 -6.40
C PRO A 10 11.71 -5.72 -5.21
N ILE A 11 10.83 -5.48 -4.22
CA ILE A 11 11.24 -4.94 -2.92
C ILE A 11 11.51 -6.09 -1.95
N LYS A 12 12.40 -5.89 -0.98
CA LYS A 12 12.69 -6.88 0.06
C LYS A 12 12.34 -6.30 1.43
N LEU A 13 11.80 -7.14 2.31
CA LEU A 13 11.54 -6.72 3.70
C LEU A 13 12.82 -6.34 4.45
N SER A 14 13.98 -6.89 4.05
CA SER A 14 15.29 -6.49 4.58
C SER A 14 15.60 -5.00 4.39
N ASP A 15 15.02 -4.36 3.37
CA ASP A 15 15.22 -2.94 3.08
C ASP A 15 14.55 -2.03 4.14
N TYR A 16 13.69 -2.62 4.98
CA TYR A 16 12.96 -1.94 6.05
C TYR A 16 13.43 -2.37 7.45
N SER A 17 14.62 -2.96 7.56
CA SER A 17 15.19 -3.36 8.86
C SER A 17 15.24 -2.17 9.83
N GLY A 18 14.85 -2.42 11.10
CA GLY A 18 14.77 -1.38 12.13
C GLY A 18 13.52 -0.50 12.07
N LYS A 19 12.64 -0.68 11.08
CA LYS A 19 11.32 -0.04 11.03
C LYS A 19 10.23 -0.98 11.55
N VAL A 20 9.14 -0.41 12.03
CA VAL A 20 7.88 -1.14 12.19
C VAL A 20 7.21 -1.15 10.82
N VAL A 21 6.89 -2.33 10.30
CA VAL A 21 6.29 -2.47 8.97
C VAL A 21 4.88 -3.00 9.09
N LEU A 22 3.89 -2.22 8.65
CA LEU A 22 2.52 -2.67 8.46
C LEU A 22 2.34 -3.14 7.02
N ILE A 23 2.01 -4.41 6.84
CA ILE A 23 1.67 -4.98 5.54
C ILE A 23 0.14 -5.06 5.45
N ASP A 24 -0.44 -4.40 4.44
CA ASP A 24 -1.88 -4.29 4.24
C ASP A 24 -2.25 -4.89 2.88
N PHE A 25 -2.82 -6.10 2.90
CA PHE A 25 -3.29 -6.75 1.69
C PHE A 25 -4.72 -6.31 1.38
N TRP A 26 -4.96 -5.83 0.16
CA TRP A 26 -6.26 -5.31 -0.23
C TRP A 26 -6.60 -5.58 -1.69
N GLU A 27 -7.90 -5.49 -1.96
CA GLU A 27 -8.50 -5.63 -3.28
C GLU A 27 -9.65 -4.63 -3.44
N VAL A 28 -9.97 -4.24 -4.67
CA VAL A 28 -10.99 -3.20 -4.93
C VAL A 28 -12.38 -3.57 -4.41
N TRP A 29 -12.72 -4.85 -4.41
CA TRP A 29 -14.03 -5.35 -3.96
C TRP A 29 -14.10 -5.52 -2.44
N CYS A 30 -12.97 -5.41 -1.74
CA CYS A 30 -12.92 -5.53 -0.29
C CYS A 30 -13.44 -4.24 0.36
N GLY A 31 -14.75 -4.16 0.57
CA GLY A 31 -15.41 -3.04 1.25
C GLY A 31 -14.78 -2.66 2.59
N PRO A 32 -14.49 -3.62 3.50
CA PRO A 32 -13.79 -3.32 4.76
C PRO A 32 -12.40 -2.71 4.56
N CYS A 33 -11.65 -3.16 3.55
CA CYS A 33 -10.34 -2.59 3.20
C CYS A 33 -10.49 -1.12 2.78
N MET A 34 -11.48 -0.80 1.95
CA MET A 34 -11.74 0.58 1.54
C MET A 34 -12.08 1.51 2.72
N VAL A 35 -12.69 0.97 3.78
CA VAL A 35 -12.99 1.70 5.02
C VAL A 35 -11.77 1.83 5.93
N SER A 36 -10.82 0.88 5.91
CA SER A 36 -9.61 0.94 6.72
C SER A 36 -8.55 1.88 6.15
N MET A 37 -8.40 1.96 4.82
CA MET A 37 -7.34 2.72 4.16
C MET A 37 -7.22 4.19 4.61
N PRO A 38 -8.31 4.98 4.78
CA PRO A 38 -8.21 6.34 5.33
C PRO A 38 -7.66 6.38 6.77
N LYS A 39 -7.95 5.35 7.58
CA LYS A 39 -7.43 5.23 8.95
C LYS A 39 -5.94 4.86 8.93
N VAL A 40 -5.55 3.98 8.01
CA VAL A 40 -4.13 3.64 7.77
C VAL A 40 -3.34 4.86 7.31
N GLN A 41 -3.90 5.68 6.42
CA GLN A 41 -3.31 6.95 6.02
C GLN A 41 -3.07 7.88 7.22
N HIS A 42 -4.09 8.05 8.07
CA HIS A 42 -3.96 8.87 9.28
C HIS A 42 -2.86 8.35 10.22
N LEU A 43 -2.80 7.03 10.44
CA LEU A 43 -1.75 6.40 11.22
C LEU A 43 -0.36 6.62 10.60
N TYR A 44 -0.24 6.47 9.28
CA TYR A 44 1.00 6.67 8.56
C TYR A 44 1.51 8.11 8.70
N ASP A 45 0.63 9.10 8.57
CA ASP A 45 1.02 10.50 8.73
C ASP A 45 1.55 10.82 10.12
N GLN A 46 1.02 10.19 11.17
CA GLN A 46 1.46 10.39 12.55
C GLN A 46 2.74 9.63 12.92
N CYS A 47 2.91 8.42 12.35
CA CYS A 47 3.90 7.47 12.82
C CYS A 47 5.08 7.27 11.85
N LYS A 48 5.02 7.77 10.61
CA LYS A 48 6.14 7.65 9.66
C LYS A 48 7.44 8.24 10.19
N VAL A 49 7.35 9.39 10.88
CA VAL A 49 8.50 10.04 11.52
C VAL A 49 9.05 9.26 12.72
N LYS A 50 8.28 8.30 13.25
CA LYS A 50 8.65 7.40 14.34
C LYS A 50 9.12 6.03 13.84
N GLY A 51 9.31 5.87 12.52
CA GLY A 51 9.79 4.63 11.93
C GLY A 51 8.71 3.64 11.51
N LEU A 52 7.45 4.06 11.39
CA LEU A 52 6.42 3.23 10.73
C LEU A 52 6.58 3.31 9.21
N GLU A 53 6.54 2.14 8.55
CA GLU A 53 6.34 2.01 7.12
C GLU A 53 5.04 1.24 6.84
N VAL A 54 4.31 1.62 5.79
CA VAL A 54 3.13 0.90 5.33
C VAL A 54 3.39 0.37 3.92
N LEU A 55 3.20 -0.93 3.72
CA LEU A 55 3.31 -1.61 2.43
C LEU A 55 1.92 -2.15 2.06
N ALA A 56 1.17 -1.40 1.23
CA ALA A 56 -0.16 -1.81 0.80
C ALA A 56 -0.07 -2.65 -0.47
N ILE A 57 -0.36 -3.95 -0.38
CA ILE A 57 -0.17 -4.91 -1.47
C ILE A 57 -1.52 -5.16 -2.15
N ILE A 58 -1.59 -4.85 -3.44
CA ILE A 58 -2.73 -5.18 -4.30
C ILE A 58 -2.67 -6.68 -4.59
N ASN A 59 -3.67 -7.42 -4.12
CA ASN A 59 -3.77 -8.88 -4.28
C ASN A 59 -4.74 -9.28 -5.42
N ASP A 60 -5.04 -8.37 -6.34
CA ASP A 60 -5.97 -8.65 -7.43
C ASP A 60 -5.28 -9.46 -8.55
N THR A 61 -5.50 -10.77 -8.54
CA THR A 61 -4.91 -11.73 -9.48
C THR A 61 -5.59 -11.76 -10.84
N LYS A 62 -6.75 -11.09 -11.01
CA LYS A 62 -7.57 -11.20 -12.22
C LYS A 62 -7.72 -9.89 -12.97
N GLN A 63 -7.87 -8.76 -12.28
CA GLN A 63 -8.11 -7.45 -12.91
C GLN A 63 -7.45 -6.31 -12.12
N LEU A 64 -6.27 -5.88 -12.56
CA LEU A 64 -5.53 -4.84 -11.85
C LEU A 64 -6.06 -3.40 -12.06
N GLU A 65 -6.72 -3.16 -13.20
CA GLU A 65 -7.18 -1.82 -13.62
C GLU A 65 -8.10 -1.09 -12.61
N PRO A 66 -9.12 -1.73 -12.00
CA PRO A 66 -9.91 -1.11 -10.94
C PRO A 66 -9.08 -0.64 -9.74
N SER A 67 -8.14 -1.48 -9.29
CA SER A 67 -7.26 -1.16 -8.16
C SER A 67 -6.34 0.02 -8.50
N ILE A 68 -5.78 0.06 -9.72
CA ILE A 68 -5.00 1.20 -10.21
C ILE A 68 -5.81 2.50 -10.18
N ARG A 69 -7.09 2.47 -10.59
CA ARG A 69 -7.95 3.66 -10.53
C ARG A 69 -8.12 4.17 -9.11
N ILE A 70 -8.29 3.28 -8.13
CA ILE A 70 -8.37 3.66 -6.72
C ILE A 70 -7.07 4.32 -6.26
N VAL A 71 -5.91 3.72 -6.55
CA VAL A 71 -4.60 4.27 -6.17
C VAL A 71 -4.41 5.68 -6.73
N LYS A 72 -4.73 5.89 -8.01
CA LYS A 72 -4.60 7.20 -8.68
C LYS A 72 -5.56 8.25 -8.11
N ASN A 73 -6.79 7.87 -7.79
CA ASN A 73 -7.83 8.81 -7.37
C ASN A 73 -7.78 9.19 -5.89
N LYS A 74 -7.35 8.26 -5.01
CA LYS A 74 -7.41 8.46 -3.55
C LYS A 74 -6.17 9.13 -2.95
N GLN A 75 -5.09 9.25 -3.72
CA GLN A 75 -3.87 9.98 -3.36
C GLN A 75 -3.30 9.64 -1.97
N TYR A 76 -3.31 8.36 -1.59
CA TYR A 76 -2.61 7.90 -0.38
C TYR A 76 -1.11 8.16 -0.51
N SER A 77 -0.46 8.53 0.60
CA SER A 77 0.96 8.87 0.62
C SER A 77 1.86 7.69 0.96
N TYR A 78 1.30 6.59 1.47
CA TYR A 78 2.07 5.37 1.71
C TYR A 78 2.22 4.56 0.41
N PRO A 79 3.32 3.78 0.26
CA PRO A 79 3.53 2.92 -0.91
C PRO A 79 2.39 1.94 -1.17
N MET A 80 1.92 1.89 -2.43
CA MET A 80 1.03 0.84 -2.92
C MET A 80 1.77 -0.01 -3.97
N LEU A 81 1.77 -1.31 -3.75
CA LEU A 81 2.60 -2.29 -4.43
C LEU A 81 1.72 -3.29 -5.19
N LEU A 82 2.19 -3.72 -6.35
CA LEU A 82 1.60 -4.87 -7.04
C LEU A 82 2.13 -6.17 -6.42
N GLY A 83 1.24 -7.02 -5.92
CA GLY A 83 1.60 -8.36 -5.49
C GLY A 83 1.90 -9.27 -6.68
N ASN A 84 2.97 -10.05 -6.60
CA ASN A 84 3.30 -11.13 -7.53
C ASN A 84 2.94 -12.49 -6.90
N ALA A 85 1.65 -12.74 -6.69
CA ALA A 85 1.18 -14.07 -6.29
C ALA A 85 1.11 -15.01 -7.50
#